data_AF-R6F3I8-F1
#
_entry.id   AF-R6F3I8-F1
#
_cell.length_a   1.000
_cell.length_b   1.000
_cell.length_c   1.000
_cell.angle_alpha   90.00
_cell.angle_beta   90.00
_cell.angle_gamma   90.00
#
_symmetry.space_group_name_H-M   'P 1'
#
loop_
_entity.id
_entity.type
_entity.pdbx_description
1 polymer ?
#
loop_
_entity_poly.entity_id
_entity_poly.type
_entity_poly.pdbx_seq_one_letter_code
_entity_poly.pdbx_strand_id
1 'polypeptide(L)'
;MKQFRFFIIAMAFMPFAAVAQSVDNSALQQNTISLSELQTSQLTEEEKAYLEDFKADLQNTAAKINENADQWAQETAKRGYPKKKTVKEKAELVDHYIFLLSTQLSDSLLNRFLDKEKAEQKLIFWQNYRQSLERLL
;
A
#
# COMPACT_ATOMS: atom_id res chain seq x y z
N MET A 1 27.55 10.63 -51.41
CA MET A 1 27.52 12.08 -51.05
C MET A 1 26.58 12.27 -49.87
N LYS A 2 26.99 13.15 -48.95
CA LYS A 2 26.37 13.47 -47.65
C LYS A 2 25.02 14.23 -47.77
N GLN A 3 24.33 14.27 -46.62
CA GLN A 3 23.33 15.25 -46.13
C GLN A 3 21.89 15.14 -46.70
N PHE A 4 20.78 15.47 -46.02
CA PHE A 4 20.52 16.29 -44.82
C PHE A 4 19.27 15.73 -44.10
N ARG A 5 19.26 15.84 -42.76
CA ARG A 5 18.07 15.61 -41.92
C ARG A 5 17.11 16.79 -42.04
N PHE A 6 15.81 16.52 -42.14
CA PHE A 6 14.75 17.43 -41.69
C PHE A 6 13.79 16.67 -40.78
N PHE A 7 13.82 17.05 -39.50
CA PHE A 7 12.80 16.73 -38.51
C PHE A 7 11.58 17.61 -38.78
N ILE A 8 10.40 17.02 -38.95
CA ILE A 8 9.13 17.69 -38.68
C ILE A 8 8.41 16.89 -37.62
N ILE A 9 8.35 17.48 -36.42
CA ILE A 9 7.59 17.03 -35.26
C ILE A 9 6.12 17.35 -35.57
N ALA A 10 5.35 16.34 -35.96
CA ALA A 10 3.90 16.40 -35.86
C ALA A 10 3.53 15.97 -34.44
N MET A 11 3.26 16.96 -33.59
CA MET A 11 2.74 16.77 -32.23
C MET A 11 1.29 16.28 -32.35
N ALA A 12 1.12 14.97 -32.52
CA ALA A 12 -0.18 14.33 -32.48
C ALA A 12 -0.70 14.38 -31.04
N PHE A 13 -1.66 15.29 -30.79
CA PHE A 13 -2.58 15.16 -29.68
C PHE A 13 -3.32 13.82 -29.82
N MET A 14 -2.91 12.83 -29.03
CA MET A 14 -3.69 11.62 -28.76
C MET A 14 -4.07 11.60 -27.28
N PRO A 15 -5.27 11.09 -26.97
CA PRO A 15 -5.95 11.35 -25.72
C PRO A 15 -5.27 10.62 -24.57
N PHE A 16 -4.88 11.33 -23.51
CA PHE A 16 -4.64 10.70 -22.22
C PHE A 16 -5.99 10.34 -21.59
N ALA A 17 -6.64 9.34 -22.15
CA ALA A 17 -7.63 8.53 -21.48
C ALA A 17 -7.11 7.08 -21.51
N ALA A 18 -7.11 6.45 -20.34
CA ALA A 18 -6.74 5.06 -20.09
C ALA A 18 -5.25 4.72 -20.15
N VAL A 19 -4.49 5.21 -19.16
CA VAL A 19 -3.54 4.35 -18.45
C VAL A 19 -3.92 4.37 -16.97
N ALA A 20 -5.13 3.88 -16.69
CA ALA A 20 -5.34 3.14 -15.46
C ALA A 20 -4.57 1.83 -15.68
N GLN A 21 -3.26 1.89 -15.50
CA GLN A 21 -2.48 0.69 -15.22
C GLN A 21 -3.11 0.15 -13.94
N SER A 22 -3.93 -0.87 -14.14
CA SER A 22 -4.24 -1.88 -13.15
C SER A 22 -2.97 -2.18 -12.38
N VAL A 23 -2.80 -1.53 -11.22
CA VAL A 23 -2.32 -2.25 -10.06
C VAL A 23 -3.26 -3.43 -10.01
N ASP A 24 -2.73 -4.55 -10.47
CA ASP A 24 -3.47 -5.79 -10.58
C ASP A 24 -4.02 -6.05 -9.18
N ASN A 25 -5.31 -5.74 -8.96
CA ASN A 25 -5.98 -6.03 -7.71
C ASN A 25 -5.90 -7.55 -7.45
N SER A 26 -5.65 -8.35 -8.50
CA SER A 26 -5.28 -9.75 -8.43
C SER A 26 -3.96 -10.00 -7.72
N ALA A 27 -2.95 -9.12 -7.80
CA ALA A 27 -1.67 -9.29 -7.08
C ALA A 27 -1.80 -8.94 -5.58
N LEU A 28 -2.74 -8.05 -5.23
CA LEU A 28 -3.14 -7.77 -3.85
C LEU A 28 -4.07 -8.87 -3.29
N GLN A 29 -4.91 -9.47 -4.14
CA GLN A 29 -5.75 -10.63 -3.78
C GLN A 29 -4.95 -11.94 -3.73
N GLN A 30 -3.92 -12.15 -4.56
CA GLN A 30 -3.11 -13.39 -4.58
C GLN A 30 -2.09 -13.49 -3.43
N ASN A 31 -1.87 -12.40 -2.68
CA ASN A 31 -1.12 -12.41 -1.42
C ASN A 31 -2.02 -12.49 -0.19
N THR A 32 -3.32 -12.82 -0.36
CA THR A 32 -4.05 -13.41 0.76
C THR A 32 -3.55 -14.83 0.93
N ILE A 33 -2.64 -15.02 1.89
CA ILE A 33 -2.42 -16.33 2.49
C ILE A 33 -3.80 -16.86 2.83
N SER A 34 -4.20 -17.97 2.22
CA SER A 34 -5.50 -18.61 2.44
C SER A 34 -5.62 -18.97 3.93
N LEU A 35 -6.18 -18.06 4.73
CA LEU A 35 -6.54 -18.26 6.14
C LEU A 35 -7.53 -19.43 6.32
N SER A 36 -8.10 -19.94 5.22
CA SER A 36 -9.00 -21.09 5.18
C SER A 36 -8.37 -22.41 5.68
N GLU A 37 -7.03 -22.47 5.84
CA GLU A 37 -6.33 -23.62 6.42
C GLU A 37 -6.04 -23.49 7.92
N LEU A 38 -6.46 -22.39 8.57
CA LEU A 38 -6.57 -22.36 10.02
C LEU A 38 -7.65 -23.35 10.41
N GLN A 39 -7.25 -24.56 10.81
CA GLN A 39 -8.09 -25.45 11.60
C GLN A 39 -8.57 -24.69 12.84
N THR A 40 -9.74 -24.04 12.72
CA THR A 40 -10.42 -23.25 13.76
C THR A 40 -10.84 -24.10 14.97
N SER A 41 -10.60 -25.40 14.92
CA SER A 41 -10.86 -26.38 15.98
C SER A 41 -9.86 -26.35 17.14
N GLN A 42 -8.77 -25.56 17.08
CA GLN A 42 -7.77 -25.49 18.17
C GLN A 42 -7.56 -24.09 18.80
N LEU A 43 -8.22 -23.04 18.30
CA LEU A 43 -8.11 -21.69 18.88
C LEU A 43 -9.23 -21.45 19.89
N THR A 44 -8.89 -20.81 21.00
CA THR A 44 -9.88 -20.29 21.97
C THR A 44 -10.72 -19.18 21.33
N GLU A 45 -11.90 -18.91 21.88
CA GLU A 45 -12.76 -17.82 21.38
C GLU A 45 -12.09 -16.44 21.51
N GLU A 46 -11.27 -16.24 22.55
CA GLU A 46 -10.49 -15.01 22.75
C GLU A 46 -9.44 -14.81 21.64
N GLU A 47 -8.74 -15.87 21.26
CA GLU A 47 -7.75 -15.85 20.18
C GLU A 47 -8.40 -15.59 18.81
N LYS A 48 -9.60 -16.13 18.56
CA LYS A 48 -10.35 -15.85 17.33
C LYS A 48 -10.80 -14.39 17.26
N ALA A 49 -11.30 -13.84 18.36
CA ALA A 49 -11.68 -12.44 18.43
C ALA A 49 -10.48 -11.53 18.17
N TYR A 50 -9.34 -11.81 18.80
CA TYR A 50 -8.09 -11.09 18.56
C TYR A 50 -7.64 -11.14 17.10
N LEU A 51 -7.73 -12.30 16.44
CA LEU A 51 -7.43 -12.43 15.00
C LEU A 51 -8.31 -11.56 14.13
N GLU A 52 -9.62 -11.60 14.33
CA GLU A 52 -10.56 -10.84 13.52
C GLU A 52 -10.43 -9.34 13.77
N ASP A 53 -10.21 -8.92 15.02
CA ASP A 53 -9.94 -7.51 15.37
C ASP A 53 -8.65 -7.01 14.70
N PHE A 54 -7.56 -7.78 14.79
CA PHE A 54 -6.29 -7.44 14.13
C PHE A 54 -6.46 -7.32 12.62
N LYS A 55 -7.16 -8.27 12.00
CA LYS A 55 -7.43 -8.28 10.56
C LYS A 55 -8.29 -7.09 10.14
N ALA A 56 -9.32 -6.76 10.91
CA ALA A 56 -10.16 -5.60 10.68
C ALA A 56 -9.34 -4.31 10.75
N ASP A 57 -8.46 -4.16 11.75
CA ASP A 57 -7.60 -2.98 11.88
C ASP A 57 -6.61 -2.86 10.72
N LEU A 58 -5.97 -3.96 10.31
CA LEU A 58 -5.07 -3.99 9.15
C LEU A 58 -5.77 -3.58 7.86
N GLN A 59 -6.99 -4.09 7.63
CA GLN A 59 -7.79 -3.77 6.44
C GLN A 59 -8.27 -2.31 6.47
N ASN A 60 -8.79 -1.84 7.61
CA ASN A 60 -9.26 -0.47 7.76
C ASN A 60 -8.13 0.55 7.59
N THR A 61 -6.95 0.25 8.13
CA THR A 61 -5.77 1.10 7.98
C THR A 61 -5.32 1.17 6.52
N ALA A 62 -5.26 0.03 5.83
CA ALA A 62 -4.95 -0.01 4.40
C ALA A 62 -5.98 0.77 3.55
N ALA A 63 -7.27 0.66 3.87
CA ALA A 63 -8.32 1.40 3.19
C ALA A 63 -8.15 2.92 3.37
N LYS A 64 -7.90 3.38 4.60
CA LYS A 64 -7.64 4.81 4.89
C LYS A 64 -6.38 5.33 4.17
N ILE A 65 -5.34 4.52 4.03
CA ILE A 65 -4.16 4.89 3.24
C ILE A 65 -4.53 5.13 1.78
N ASN A 66 -5.41 4.30 1.20
CA ASN A 66 -5.89 4.47 -0.17
C ASN A 66 -6.75 5.73 -0.32
N GLU A 67 -7.68 5.98 0.62
CA GLU A 67 -8.49 7.20 0.64
C GLU A 67 -7.61 8.47 0.73
N ASN A 68 -6.58 8.44 1.58
CA ASN A 68 -5.61 9.53 1.65
C ASN A 68 -4.83 9.68 0.34
N ALA A 69 -4.47 8.58 -0.33
CA ALA A 69 -3.81 8.62 -1.64
C ALA A 69 -4.70 9.26 -2.72
N ASP A 70 -6.00 8.99 -2.71
CA ASP A 70 -6.95 9.64 -3.62
C ASP A 70 -7.03 11.15 -3.35
N GLN A 71 -7.10 11.55 -2.07
CA GLN A 71 -7.04 12.97 -1.71
C GLN A 71 -5.72 13.59 -2.18
N TRP A 72 -4.59 12.92 -1.94
CA TRP A 72 -3.27 13.38 -2.39
C TRP A 72 -3.22 13.60 -3.90
N ALA A 73 -3.77 12.68 -4.69
CA ALA A 73 -3.81 12.77 -6.14
C ALA A 73 -4.66 13.97 -6.61
N GLN A 74 -5.86 14.14 -6.04
CA GLN A 74 -6.72 15.30 -6.32
C GLN A 74 -6.02 16.63 -6.00
N GLU A 75 -5.35 16.65 -4.85
CA GLU A 75 -4.64 17.82 -4.37
C GLU A 75 -3.44 18.20 -5.25
N THR A 76 -2.70 17.19 -5.69
CA THR A 76 -1.55 17.33 -6.59
C THR A 76 -2.01 17.75 -7.98
N ALA A 77 -3.10 17.19 -8.50
CA ALA A 77 -3.67 17.61 -9.78
C ALA A 77 -4.12 19.08 -9.77
N LYS A 78 -4.65 19.57 -8.64
CA LYS A 78 -5.13 20.95 -8.52
C LYS A 78 -4.01 21.99 -8.39
N ARG A 79 -2.90 21.69 -7.72
CA ARG A 79 -1.88 22.70 -7.35
C ARG A 79 -0.42 22.32 -7.65
N GLY A 80 -0.18 21.09 -8.09
CA GLY A 80 1.15 20.51 -8.31
C GLY A 80 1.76 19.79 -7.10
N TYR A 81 1.16 19.86 -5.90
CA TYR A 81 1.68 19.22 -4.68
C TYR A 81 0.58 18.91 -3.63
N PRO A 82 0.77 17.96 -2.70
CA PRO A 82 -0.19 17.66 -1.62
C PRO A 82 -0.18 18.73 -0.51
N LYS A 83 -1.25 18.86 0.29
CA LYS A 83 -1.22 19.64 1.54
C LYS A 83 -0.32 18.94 2.55
N LYS A 84 0.41 19.75 3.32
CA LYS A 84 1.11 19.29 4.53
C LYS A 84 0.22 18.48 5.47
N LYS A 85 -1.06 18.84 5.64
CA LYS A 85 -2.01 18.06 6.46
C LYS A 85 -2.25 16.64 5.92
N THR A 86 -2.39 16.49 4.60
CA THR A 86 -2.59 15.20 3.94
C THR A 86 -1.34 14.35 4.01
N VAL A 87 -0.16 14.97 3.91
CA VAL A 87 1.13 14.29 4.14
C VAL A 87 1.24 13.78 5.59
N LYS A 88 0.89 14.60 6.59
CA LYS A 88 0.90 14.20 8.01
C LYS A 88 -0.04 13.03 8.29
N GLU A 89 -1.28 13.13 7.83
CA GLU A 89 -2.26 12.06 7.98
C GLU A 89 -1.79 10.76 7.32
N LYS A 90 -1.17 10.86 6.14
CA LYS A 90 -0.57 9.68 5.49
C LYS A 90 0.56 9.08 6.32
N ALA A 91 1.41 9.92 6.90
CA ALA A 91 2.52 9.47 7.74
C ALA A 91 2.01 8.72 8.98
N GLU A 92 0.98 9.24 9.65
CA GLU A 92 0.34 8.60 10.81
C GLU A 92 -0.30 7.25 10.46
N LEU A 93 -1.01 7.18 9.33
CA LEU A 93 -1.59 5.93 8.84
C LEU A 93 -0.52 4.89 8.49
N VAL A 94 0.58 5.33 7.87
CA VAL A 94 1.72 4.46 7.56
C VAL A 94 2.43 3.99 8.82
N ASP A 95 2.59 4.85 9.84
CA ASP A 95 3.18 4.47 11.14
C ASP A 95 2.35 3.37 11.81
N HIS A 96 1.01 3.51 11.81
CA HIS A 96 0.12 2.47 12.33
C HIS A 96 0.19 1.18 11.52
N TYR A 97 0.27 1.26 10.18
CA TYR A 97 0.42 0.07 9.34
C TYR A 97 1.74 -0.67 9.58
N ILE A 98 2.85 0.06 9.78
CA ILE A 98 4.15 -0.49 10.17
C ILE A 98 4.05 -1.20 11.52
N PHE A 99 3.37 -0.59 12.50
CA PHE A 99 3.12 -1.21 13.80
C PHE A 99 2.36 -2.54 13.65
N LEU A 100 1.30 -2.58 12.85
CA LEU A 100 0.53 -3.80 12.61
C LEU A 100 1.36 -4.89 11.92
N LEU A 101 2.15 -4.54 10.88
CA LEU A 101 3.04 -5.49 10.21
C LEU A 101 4.12 -6.04 11.15
N SER A 102 4.72 -5.18 11.98
CA SER A 102 5.69 -5.59 12.99
C SER A 102 5.05 -6.51 14.03
N THR A 103 3.84 -6.18 14.47
CA THR A 103 3.06 -7.02 15.41
C THR A 103 2.81 -8.39 14.79
N GLN A 104 2.33 -8.42 13.54
CA GLN A 104 2.08 -9.66 12.81
C GLN A 104 3.32 -10.56 12.72
N LEU A 105 4.51 -9.98 12.53
CA LEU A 105 5.77 -10.72 12.46
C LEU A 105 6.21 -11.26 13.83
N SER A 106 6.04 -10.46 14.89
CA SER A 106 6.50 -10.80 16.24
C SER A 106 5.57 -11.76 17.00
N ASP A 107 4.27 -11.70 16.70
CA ASP A 107 3.23 -12.46 17.39
C ASP A 107 3.14 -13.88 16.82
N SER A 108 3.30 -14.89 17.69
CA SER A 108 3.33 -16.31 17.31
C SER A 108 1.99 -16.84 16.79
N LEU A 109 0.90 -16.19 17.16
CA LEU A 109 -0.44 -16.55 16.73
C LEU A 109 -0.71 -15.94 15.35
N LEU A 110 -0.28 -14.69 15.12
CA LEU A 110 -0.43 -14.00 13.84
C LEU A 110 0.56 -14.48 12.77
N ASN A 111 1.76 -14.93 13.15
CA ASN A 111 2.80 -15.37 12.22
C ASN A 111 2.78 -16.87 11.89
N ARG A 112 1.85 -17.65 12.45
CA ARG A 112 1.86 -19.13 12.39
C ARG A 112 1.93 -19.69 10.97
N PHE A 113 1.28 -19.02 10.02
CA PHE A 113 1.25 -19.39 8.60
C PHE A 113 1.76 -18.28 7.68
N LEU A 114 2.46 -17.29 8.26
CA LEU A 114 2.94 -16.14 7.53
C LEU A 114 4.23 -16.50 6.79
N ASP A 115 4.28 -16.17 5.50
CA ASP A 115 5.55 -16.09 4.78
C ASP A 115 6.36 -14.92 5.36
N LYS A 116 7.26 -15.24 6.28
CA LYS A 116 8.01 -14.25 7.06
C LYS A 116 8.87 -13.35 6.18
N GLU A 117 9.49 -13.92 5.15
CA GLU A 117 10.34 -13.16 4.24
C GLU A 117 9.50 -12.10 3.49
N LYS A 118 8.34 -12.49 2.94
CA LYS A 118 7.45 -11.53 2.27
C LYS A 118 6.93 -10.45 3.23
N ALA A 119 6.57 -10.83 4.45
CA ALA A 119 6.09 -9.89 5.45
C ALA A 119 7.19 -8.90 5.90
N GLU A 120 8.43 -9.37 6.06
CA GLU A 120 9.61 -8.53 6.34
C GLU A 120 9.90 -7.57 5.18
N GLN A 121 9.90 -8.05 3.94
CA GLN A 121 10.07 -7.19 2.76
C GLN A 121 9.00 -6.09 2.69
N LYS A 122 7.74 -6.44 3.01
CA LYS A 122 6.63 -5.49 3.08
C LYS A 122 6.86 -4.45 4.19
N LEU A 123 7.29 -4.88 5.37
CA LEU A 123 7.63 -3.99 6.47
C LEU A 123 8.74 -3.00 6.09
N ILE A 124 9.83 -3.49 5.48
CA ILE A 124 10.95 -2.66 5.00
C ILE A 124 10.46 -1.64 3.97
N PHE A 125 9.61 -2.05 3.03
CA PHE A 125 9.02 -1.14 2.06
C PHE A 125 8.27 0.01 2.74
N TRP A 126 7.39 -0.29 3.69
CA TRP A 126 6.61 0.74 4.38
C TRP A 126 7.46 1.64 5.27
N GLN A 127 8.49 1.11 5.92
CA GLN A 127 9.46 1.92 6.67
C GLN A 127 10.22 2.90 5.77
N ASN A 128 10.68 2.44 4.60
CA ASN A 128 11.34 3.31 3.62
C ASN A 128 10.36 4.35 3.06
N TYR A 129 9.12 3.95 2.79
CA TYR A 129 8.07 4.87 2.36
C TYR A 129 7.80 5.95 3.42
N ARG A 130 7.76 5.57 4.70
CA ARG A 130 7.57 6.49 5.81
C ARG A 130 8.68 7.54 5.91
N GLN A 131 9.94 7.15 5.71
CA GLN A 131 11.07 8.08 5.64
C GLN A 131 10.95 9.04 4.45
N SER A 132 10.40 8.59 3.32
CA SER A 132 10.16 9.47 2.17
C SER A 132 9.10 10.54 2.46
N LEU A 133 8.08 10.22 3.27
CA LEU A 133 7.07 11.18 3.70
C LEU A 133 7.63 12.28 4.60
N GLU A 134 8.67 11.99 5.40
CA GLU A 134 9.34 13.01 6.24
C GLU A 134 9.96 14.12 5.41
N ARG A 135 10.45 13.79 4.21
CA ARG A 135 11.04 14.77 3.30
C ARG A 135 9.99 15.72 2.70
N LEU A 136 8.70 15.40 2.87
CA LEU A 136 7.56 16.16 2.39
C LEU A 136 6.83 16.92 3.51
N LEU A 137 7.25 16.74 4.77
CA LEU A 137 6.70 17.40 5.95
C LEU A 137 7.45 18.71 6.27
#